data_AF-A0A4S4KL72-F1
#
_entry.id   AF-A0A4S4KL72-F1
#
_cell.length_a   1.000
_cell.length_b   1.000
_cell.length_c   1.000
_cell.angle_alpha   90.00
_cell.angle_beta   90.00
_cell.angle_gamma   90.00
#
_symmetry.space_group_name_H-M   'P 1'
#
loop_
_entity.id
_entity.type
_entity.pdbx_description
1 polymer ?
#
loop_
_entity_poly.entity_id
_entity_poly.type
_entity_poly.pdbx_seq_one_letter_code
_entity_poly.pdbx_strand_id
1 'polypeptide(L)'
;MTTFSRPDHAPVRRVVIGHTLDGKAIELHLFGTKVSSDIFWTDTFPSDNGVEFTDPVKEHPQDSTSPNGSSFRVMDILFYRDKHR
;
A
#
# COMPACT_ATOMS: atom_id res chain seq x y z
N MET A 1 17.00 -5.21 10.79
CA MET A 1 16.22 -3.98 10.51
C MET A 1 15.24 -3.78 11.64
N THR A 2 15.41 -2.72 12.43
CA THR A 2 14.51 -2.35 13.52
C THR A 2 13.32 -1.61 12.93
N THR A 3 12.15 -2.23 12.91
CA THR A 3 10.89 -1.56 12.59
C THR A 3 10.58 -0.57 13.71
N PHE A 4 10.76 0.73 13.44
CA PHE A 4 10.23 1.78 14.29
C PHE A 4 8.71 1.79 14.17
N SER A 5 8.00 1.03 14.99
CA SER A 5 6.56 1.27 15.19
C SER A 5 6.42 2.57 15.97
N ARG A 6 5.95 3.64 15.34
CA ARG A 6 5.53 4.84 16.07
C ARG A 6 4.11 4.59 16.60
N PRO A 7 3.90 4.49 17.93
CA PRO A 7 2.57 4.24 18.50
C PRO A 7 1.59 5.40 18.28
N ASP A 8 2.07 6.57 17.88
CA ASP A 8 1.27 7.80 17.81
C ASP A 8 0.56 8.02 16.47
N HIS A 9 0.82 7.18 15.46
CA HIS A 9 0.17 7.28 14.15
C HIS A 9 -0.94 6.24 14.04
N ALA A 10 -2.15 6.67 13.69
CA ALA A 10 -3.26 5.77 13.42
C ALA A 10 -2.92 4.83 12.25
N PRO A 11 -3.33 3.56 12.29
CA PRO A 11 -3.15 2.64 11.17
C PRO A 11 -3.74 3.20 9.87
N VAL A 12 -3.05 2.98 8.76
CA VAL A 12 -3.56 3.36 7.44
C VAL A 12 -4.70 2.41 7.06
N ARG A 13 -5.90 2.97 6.88
CA ARG A 13 -7.04 2.25 6.30
C ARG A 13 -6.88 2.22 4.78
N ARG A 14 -6.86 1.02 4.20
CA ARG A 14 -6.93 0.80 2.77
C ARG A 14 -8.32 0.32 2.39
N VAL A 15 -8.88 0.92 1.35
CA VAL A 15 -10.15 0.52 0.76
C VAL A 15 -9.88 0.11 -0.67
N VAL A 16 -10.25 -1.11 -1.03
CA VAL A 16 -10.14 -1.63 -2.39
C VAL A 16 -11.54 -1.84 -2.95
N ILE A 17 -11.76 -1.38 -4.17
CA ILE A 17 -13.03 -1.51 -4.87
C ILE A 17 -12.84 -2.49 -6.03
N GLY A 18 -13.83 -3.35 -6.26
CA GLY A 18 -13.83 -4.29 -7.36
C GLY A 18 -15.25 -4.55 -7.87
N HIS A 19 -15.39 -5.56 -8.71
CA HIS A 19 -16.69 -6.01 -9.20
C HIS A 19 -16.88 -7.51 -8.91
N THR A 20 -18.12 -7.90 -8.63
CA THR A 20 -18.53 -9.31 -8.63
C THR A 20 -18.67 -9.85 -10.06
N LEU A 21 -18.81 -11.17 -10.21
CA LEU A 21 -19.03 -11.81 -11.51
C LEU A 21 -20.30 -11.33 -12.23
N ASP A 22 -21.31 -10.84 -11.51
CA ASP A 22 -22.53 -10.22 -12.06
C ASP A 22 -22.38 -8.71 -12.29
N GLY A 23 -21.18 -8.16 -12.17
CA GLY A 23 -20.85 -6.77 -12.51
C GLY A 23 -21.24 -5.74 -11.44
N LYS A 24 -21.58 -6.16 -10.21
CA LYS A 24 -21.88 -5.22 -9.12
C LYS A 24 -20.58 -4.75 -8.46
N ALA A 25 -20.50 -3.46 -8.15
CA ALA A 25 -19.38 -2.93 -7.40
C ALA A 25 -19.38 -3.45 -5.95
N ILE A 26 -18.20 -3.79 -5.44
CA ILE A 26 -17.98 -4.24 -4.06
C ILE A 26 -16.79 -3.49 -3.43
N GLU A 27 -16.79 -3.43 -2.10
CA GLU A 27 -15.74 -2.78 -1.31
C GLU A 27 -15.09 -3.80 -0.35
N LEU A 28 -13.77 -3.78 -0.29
CA LEU A 28 -12.94 -4.56 0.62
C LEU A 28 -12.15 -3.62 1.51
N HIS A 29 -12.41 -3.65 2.81
CA HIS A 29 -11.65 -2.86 3.79
C HIS A 29 -10.48 -3.67 4.34
N LEU A 30 -9.28 -3.13 4.19
CA LEU A 30 -8.03 -3.76 4.59
C LEU A 30 -7.27 -2.78 5.49
N PHE A 31 -6.74 -3.27 6.62
CA PHE A 31 -5.93 -2.45 7.52
C PHE A 31 -4.45 -2.71 7.25
N GLY A 32 -3.70 -1.66 6.89
CA GLY A 32 -2.26 -1.73 6.74
C GLY A 32 -1.57 -1.77 8.11
N THR A 33 -0.58 -2.65 8.28
CA THR A 33 0.02 -2.96 9.59
C THR A 33 1.46 -2.47 9.77
N LYS A 34 2.03 -1.65 8.87
CA LYS A 34 3.43 -1.21 9.00
C LYS A 34 3.68 0.25 8.64
N VAL A 35 4.58 0.84 9.43
CA VAL A 35 5.32 2.07 9.14
C VAL A 35 6.06 1.86 7.83
N SER A 36 5.77 2.70 6.84
CA SER A 36 6.30 2.62 5.48
C SER A 36 5.87 1.37 4.70
N SER A 37 4.69 1.41 4.07
CA SER A 37 4.17 0.28 3.29
C SER A 37 3.50 0.74 1.98
N ASP A 38 3.63 -0.09 0.95
CA ASP A 38 2.80 0.04 -0.24
C ASP A 38 1.34 -0.21 0.15
N ILE A 39 0.43 0.57 -0.42
CA ILE A 39 -1.02 0.36 -0.29
C ILE A 39 -1.64 0.03 -1.65
N PHE A 40 -0.92 0.25 -2.74
CA PHE A 40 -1.28 -0.17 -4.09
C PHE A 40 -0.02 -0.54 -4.86
N TRP A 41 -0.11 -1.59 -5.67
CA TRP A 41 1.00 -2.06 -6.49
C TRP A 41 0.49 -2.81 -7.73
N THR A 42 1.15 -2.59 -8.87
CA THR A 42 0.91 -3.34 -10.13
C THR A 42 2.22 -3.68 -10.83
N ASP A 43 2.23 -4.80 -11.55
CA ASP A 43 3.34 -5.24 -12.40
C ASP A 43 3.43 -4.48 -13.73
N THR A 44 2.28 -4.04 -14.24
CA THR A 44 2.13 -3.48 -15.57
C THR A 44 1.44 -2.12 -15.54
N PHE A 45 1.68 -1.34 -16.60
CA PHE A 45 1.01 -0.09 -16.89
C PHE A 45 0.56 -0.05 -18.37
N PRO A 46 -0.71 0.26 -18.67
CA PRO A 46 -1.79 0.51 -17.70
C PRO A 46 -2.17 -0.76 -16.92
N SER A 47 -2.70 -0.57 -15.71
CA SER A 47 -3.19 -1.66 -14.86
C SER A 47 -4.45 -2.32 -15.47
N ASP A 48 -4.58 -3.63 -15.31
CA ASP A 48 -5.77 -4.37 -15.74
C ASP A 48 -6.71 -4.65 -14.56
N ASN A 49 -7.97 -4.20 -14.67
CA ASN A 49 -9.03 -4.41 -13.68
C ASN A 49 -10.02 -5.51 -14.09
N GLY A 50 -9.81 -6.17 -15.24
CA GLY A 50 -10.63 -7.26 -15.76
C GLY A 50 -10.22 -8.65 -15.29
N VAL A 51 -9.17 -8.73 -14.46
CA VAL A 51 -8.65 -9.98 -13.88
C VAL A 51 -9.28 -10.28 -12.52
N GLU A 52 -9.13 -11.53 -12.06
CA GLU A 52 -9.48 -11.90 -10.70
C GLU A 52 -8.71 -11.06 -9.68
N PHE A 53 -9.38 -10.65 -8.61
CA PHE A 53 -8.75 -9.84 -7.57
C PHE A 53 -7.64 -10.62 -6.86
N THR A 54 -6.41 -10.11 -7.00
CA THR A 54 -5.27 -10.44 -6.14
C THR A 54 -4.96 -9.25 -5.24
N ASP A 55 -4.23 -9.47 -4.14
CA ASP A 55 -3.72 -8.39 -3.28
C ASP A 55 -2.19 -8.33 -3.39
N PRO A 56 -1.63 -7.77 -4.48
CA PRO A 56 -0.20 -7.85 -4.77
C PRO A 56 0.66 -7.22 -3.67
N VAL A 57 0.10 -6.23 -2.96
CA VAL A 57 0.76 -5.58 -1.83
C VAL A 57 1.13 -6.56 -0.71
N LYS A 58 0.36 -7.65 -0.52
CA LYS A 58 0.70 -8.69 0.47
C LYS A 58 1.82 -9.61 0.01
N GLU A 59 1.95 -9.78 -1.31
CA GLU A 59 2.85 -10.75 -1.93
C GLU A 59 4.21 -10.11 -2.28
N HIS A 60 4.25 -8.78 -2.38
CA HIS A 60 5.46 -8.04 -2.77
C HIS A 60 6.33 -7.55 -1.60
N PRO A 61 7.67 -7.70 -1.70
CA PRO A 61 8.60 -7.11 -0.76
C PRO A 61 8.51 -5.57 -0.76
N GLN A 62 8.49 -4.95 0.41
CA GLN A 62 8.39 -3.48 0.57
C GLN A 62 9.54 -2.70 -0.09
N ASP A 63 10.67 -3.35 -0.41
CA ASP A 63 11.81 -2.73 -1.07
C ASP A 63 11.81 -2.93 -2.60
N SER A 64 10.78 -3.59 -3.15
CA SER A 64 10.67 -3.81 -4.59
C SER A 64 10.00 -2.62 -5.29
N THR A 65 10.67 -2.08 -6.31
CA THR A 65 10.07 -1.12 -7.24
C THR A 65 9.50 -1.89 -8.43
N SER A 66 8.28 -1.59 -8.85
CA SER A 66 7.75 -2.13 -10.11
C SER A 66 8.41 -1.40 -11.28
N PRO A 67 9.24 -2.07 -12.11
CA PRO A 67 9.94 -1.40 -13.21
C PRO A 67 9.01 -1.00 -14.34
N ASN A 68 7.89 -1.72 -14.51
CA ASN A 68 6.96 -1.56 -15.64
C ASN A 68 5.52 -1.23 -15.21
N GLY A 69 5.25 -1.15 -13.90
CA GLY A 69 3.93 -0.88 -13.35
C GLY A 69 3.89 0.35 -12.48
N SER A 70 3.12 0.29 -11.39
CA SER A 70 2.86 1.44 -10.53
C SER A 70 2.83 1.05 -9.07
N SER A 71 3.20 1.97 -8.19
CA SER A 71 3.10 1.80 -6.75
C SER A 71 2.60 3.07 -6.09
N PHE A 72 1.81 2.93 -5.02
CA PHE A 72 1.46 4.03 -4.14
C PHE A 72 1.82 3.62 -2.71
N ARG A 73 2.72 4.40 -2.11
CA ARG A 73 3.37 4.08 -0.84
C ARG A 73 3.10 5.14 0.19
N VAL A 74 2.73 4.71 1.40
CA VAL A 74 2.72 5.59 2.57
C VAL A 74 4.08 5.51 3.22
N MET A 75 4.68 6.67 3.50
CA MET A 75 5.97 6.80 4.19
C MET A 75 5.81 7.73 5.39
N ASP A 76 6.27 7.31 6.57
CA ASP A 76 6.40 8.20 7.71
C ASP A 76 7.74 8.95 7.63
N ILE A 77 7.70 10.24 7.32
CA ILE A 77 8.90 11.08 7.25
C ILE A 77 9.21 11.60 8.65
N LEU A 78 10.33 11.15 9.22
CA LEU A 78 10.80 11.64 10.51
C LEU A 78 11.60 12.94 10.28
N PHE A 79 11.08 14.07 10.77
CA PHE A 79 11.88 15.29 10.82
C PHE A 79 12.85 15.22 12.00
N TYR A 80 14.14 15.23 11.69
CA TYR A 80 15.17 15.45 12.72
C TYR A 80 15.22 16.95 13.01
N ARG A 81 14.72 17.37 14.18
CA ARG A 81 15.01 18.70 14.69
C ARG A 81 16.41 18.67 15.29
N ASP A 82 17.35 19.30 14.59
CA ASP A 82 18.67 19.55 15.16
C ASP A 82 18.49 20.42 16.41
N LYS A 83 18.89 19.90 17.58
CA LYS A 83 18.71 20.56 18.88
C LYS A 83 19.78 21.62 19.17
N HIS A 84 20.56 22.02 18.17
CA HIS A 84 21.70 22.92 18.32
C HIS A 84 21.56 24.24 17.54
N ARG A 85 20.42 24.92 17.68
CA ARG A 85 20.30 26.32 17.23
C ARG A 85 19.54 27.18 18.22
#